data_AF-A0A0D2Q1H5-F1
#
_entry.id   AF-A0A0D2Q1H5-F1
#
_cell.length_a   1.000
_cell.length_b   1.000
_cell.length_c   1.000
_cell.angle_alpha   90.00
_cell.angle_beta   90.00
_cell.angle_gamma   90.00
#
_symmetry.space_group_name_H-M   'P 1'
#
loop_
_entity.id
_entity.type
_entity.pdbx_description
1 polymer ?
#
loop_
_entity_poly.entity_id
_entity_poly.type
_entity_poly.pdbx_seq_one_letter_code
_entity_poly.pdbx_strand_id
1 'polypeptide(L)'
;MSRKLHLWELSRQARMQPRFFQKQGPTLSDEGNSEEKIDSFDANDTSDVSLAIAIPPVSQSRKKLLVLDLNGLLADIVYNPSIDCTPDALVAGRAVFKRPYCDDFLKFCCERFEVGIWSSRNRKNVERFIDFLMGDMKQKLLFCWDSSYCTTTQFNTLGHKYKPLVFKDLRKLWEKHDPDLPWEKGYYNESNTLLIDDSPYKALLNPVPDIYIYIFFSIFY
;
A
#
# COMPACT_ATOMS: atom_id res chain seq x y z
N MET A 1 22.00 5.85 -13.66
CA MET A 1 21.15 5.10 -12.70
C MET A 1 22.05 4.49 -11.63
N SER A 2 21.76 4.66 -10.33
CA SER A 2 22.58 4.04 -9.26
C SER A 2 22.47 2.51 -9.33
N ARG A 3 23.58 1.79 -9.11
CA ARG A 3 23.62 0.31 -9.09
C ARG A 3 22.55 -0.28 -8.17
N LYS A 4 22.27 0.39 -7.05
CA LYS A 4 21.23 -0.01 -6.09
C LYS A 4 19.82 0.08 -6.67
N LEU A 5 19.53 1.15 -7.41
CA LEU A 5 18.24 1.31 -8.09
C LEU A 5 18.04 0.27 -9.19
N HIS A 6 19.11 -0.02 -9.95
CA HIS A 6 19.07 -1.06 -10.98
C HIS A 6 18.79 -2.45 -10.40
N LEU A 7 19.49 -2.86 -9.33
CA LEU A 7 19.26 -4.16 -8.67
C LEU A 7 17.86 -4.27 -8.08
N TRP A 8 17.35 -3.20 -7.45
CA TRP A 8 15.98 -3.16 -6.95
C TRP A 8 14.95 -3.34 -8.07
N GLU A 9 15.17 -2.67 -9.22
CA GLU A 9 14.27 -2.75 -10.37
C GLU A 9 14.27 -4.15 -11.02
N LEU A 10 15.45 -4.77 -11.17
CA LEU A 10 15.57 -6.16 -11.65
C LEU A 10 14.84 -7.14 -10.73
N SER A 11 15.02 -7.02 -9.42
CA SER A 11 14.33 -7.87 -8.45
C SER A 11 12.81 -7.70 -8.55
N ARG A 12 12.34 -6.44 -8.62
CA ARG A 12 10.92 -6.11 -8.78
C ARG A 12 10.33 -6.72 -10.06
N GLN A 13 11.03 -6.60 -11.19
CA GLN A 13 10.60 -7.18 -12.46
C GLN A 13 10.50 -8.70 -12.36
N ALA A 14 11.51 -9.37 -11.79
CA ALA A 14 11.49 -10.82 -11.59
C ALA A 14 10.32 -11.28 -10.70
N ARG A 15 9.91 -10.47 -9.71
CA ARG A 15 8.74 -10.76 -8.87
C ARG A 15 7.41 -10.63 -9.61
N MET A 16 7.27 -9.61 -10.46
CA MET A 16 6.02 -9.33 -11.19
C MET A 16 5.80 -10.27 -12.39
N GLN A 17 6.85 -10.95 -12.86
CA GLN A 17 6.74 -11.94 -13.93
C GLN A 17 5.85 -13.12 -13.48
N PRO A 18 4.76 -13.42 -14.19
CA PRO A 18 3.94 -14.58 -13.88
C PRO A 18 4.72 -15.86 -14.20
N ARG A 19 4.58 -16.89 -13.35
CA ARG A 19 5.18 -18.21 -13.62
C ARG A 19 4.29 -18.98 -14.60
N PHE A 20 4.40 -18.69 -15.89
CA PHE A 20 3.66 -19.40 -16.92
C PHE A 20 4.37 -20.70 -17.32
N PHE A 21 3.66 -21.83 -17.24
CA PHE A 21 3.82 -22.95 -18.18
C PHE A 21 2.75 -22.82 -19.29
N GLN A 22 3.08 -23.36 -20.47
CA GLN A 22 2.50 -23.20 -21.82
C GLN A 22 0.99 -22.89 -22.00
N LYS A 23 0.75 -22.02 -23.00
CA LYS A 23 -0.46 -21.62 -23.76
C LYS A 23 -1.62 -22.66 -23.80
N GLN A 24 -2.89 -22.26 -23.85
CA GLN A 24 -3.60 -21.69 -25.02
C GLN A 24 -4.67 -20.64 -24.64
N GLY A 25 -4.94 -19.72 -25.57
CA GLY A 25 -5.67 -18.45 -25.39
C GLY A 25 -7.21 -18.50 -25.55
N PRO A 26 -7.87 -17.33 -25.57
CA PRO A 26 -9.31 -17.19 -25.38
C PRO A 26 -10.11 -17.08 -26.68
N THR A 27 -11.42 -17.33 -26.60
CA THR A 27 -12.40 -17.07 -27.67
C THR A 27 -13.45 -16.08 -27.18
N LEU A 28 -13.70 -15.05 -27.99
CA LEU A 28 -14.70 -13.98 -27.86
C LEU A 28 -16.10 -14.43 -28.30
N SER A 29 -17.13 -13.76 -27.78
CA SER A 29 -18.34 -13.39 -28.54
C SER A 29 -19.07 -12.22 -27.88
N ASP A 30 -19.30 -11.17 -28.67
CA ASP A 30 -20.17 -10.00 -28.42
C ASP A 30 -21.66 -10.35 -28.47
N GLU A 31 -22.50 -9.53 -27.84
CA GLU A 31 -23.60 -8.75 -28.46
C GLU A 31 -24.58 -8.23 -27.39
N GLY A 32 -24.97 -6.95 -27.49
CA GLY A 32 -26.06 -6.37 -26.69
C GLY A 32 -26.07 -4.85 -26.63
N ASN A 33 -26.70 -4.22 -27.62
CA ASN A 33 -26.94 -2.78 -27.78
C ASN A 33 -28.23 -2.32 -27.07
N SER A 34 -28.24 -1.11 -26.49
CA SER A 34 -29.32 -0.11 -26.69
C SER A 34 -28.98 1.25 -26.06
N GLU A 35 -29.23 2.31 -26.83
CA GLU A 35 -29.14 3.74 -26.50
C GLU A 35 -30.39 4.24 -25.73
N GLU A 36 -30.28 5.30 -24.93
CA GLU A 36 -31.13 6.51 -24.98
C GLU A 36 -30.64 7.63 -24.03
N LYS A 37 -31.20 8.84 -24.19
CA LYS A 37 -30.55 10.16 -24.16
C LYS A 37 -31.22 11.16 -23.17
N ILE A 38 -30.38 11.91 -22.42
CA ILE A 38 -30.42 13.33 -21.95
C ILE A 38 -31.73 13.93 -21.35
N ASP A 39 -31.62 14.57 -20.17
CA ASP A 39 -31.88 16.02 -20.03
C ASP A 39 -31.23 16.72 -18.83
N SER A 40 -30.84 17.98 -19.06
CA SER A 40 -30.14 18.97 -18.22
C SER A 40 -31.07 19.78 -17.30
N PHE A 41 -30.53 20.47 -16.27
CA PHE A 41 -30.82 21.89 -15.94
C PHE A 41 -29.93 22.45 -14.80
N ASP A 42 -29.78 23.78 -14.78
CA ASP A 42 -28.67 24.62 -14.27
C ASP A 42 -28.78 25.25 -12.85
N ALA A 43 -27.58 25.61 -12.34
CA ALA A 43 -27.11 26.87 -11.68
C ALA A 43 -27.54 27.39 -10.28
N ASN A 44 -26.48 27.79 -9.53
CA ASN A 44 -26.30 28.90 -8.55
C ASN A 44 -27.03 28.81 -7.18
N ASP A 45 -26.53 29.35 -6.05
CA ASP A 45 -25.59 30.45 -5.80
C ASP A 45 -24.97 30.40 -4.37
N THR A 46 -23.94 31.22 -4.22
CA THR A 46 -23.05 31.54 -3.09
C THR A 46 -23.69 32.22 -1.87
N SER A 47 -23.06 32.11 -0.69
CA SER A 47 -22.87 33.26 0.22
C SER A 47 -21.76 33.02 1.25
N ASP A 48 -20.74 33.87 1.15
CA ASP A 48 -19.68 34.12 2.14
C ASP A 48 -20.26 34.83 3.38
N VAL A 49 -19.91 34.35 4.57
CA VAL A 49 -20.01 35.17 5.80
C VAL A 49 -18.70 35.01 6.58
N SER A 50 -17.84 36.02 6.43
CA SER A 50 -16.65 36.22 7.24
C SER A 50 -17.04 36.59 8.67
N LEU A 51 -16.50 35.89 9.68
CA LEU A 51 -16.41 36.44 11.04
C LEU A 51 -15.23 35.84 11.84
N ALA A 52 -14.27 36.71 12.13
CA ALA A 52 -13.23 36.61 13.16
C ALA A 52 -12.25 35.42 13.12
N ILE A 53 -11.05 35.64 12.56
CA ILE A 53 -9.87 34.81 12.86
C ILE A 53 -9.39 35.17 14.28
N ALA A 54 -9.98 34.52 15.28
CA ALA A 54 -9.23 34.24 16.49
C ALA A 54 -8.14 33.24 16.08
N ILE A 55 -6.87 33.64 16.09
CA ILE A 55 -5.77 32.70 15.88
C ILE A 55 -5.87 31.68 17.02
N PRO A 56 -6.31 30.44 16.75
CA PRO A 56 -6.34 29.42 17.78
C PRO A 56 -4.88 29.16 18.15
N PRO A 57 -4.57 28.81 19.41
CA PRO A 57 -3.25 28.24 19.72
C PRO A 57 -3.04 27.12 18.71
N VAL A 58 -1.92 27.13 17.95
CA VAL A 58 -1.64 26.21 16.85
C VAL A 58 -2.26 24.87 17.20
N SER A 59 -3.45 24.61 16.64
CA SER A 59 -4.08 23.33 16.85
C SER A 59 -3.06 22.40 16.22
N GLN A 60 -2.48 21.48 17.00
CA GLN A 60 -1.71 20.42 16.39
C GLN A 60 -2.71 19.71 15.48
N SER A 61 -2.73 20.12 14.21
CA SER A 61 -3.60 19.57 13.21
C SER A 61 -3.31 18.09 13.27
N ARG A 62 -4.33 17.33 13.63
CA ARG A 62 -4.20 15.90 13.83
C ARG A 62 -3.48 15.31 12.61
N LYS A 63 -2.35 14.63 12.86
CA LYS A 63 -1.59 13.99 11.80
C LYS A 63 -2.49 12.96 11.10
N LYS A 64 -2.43 12.94 9.76
CA LYS A 64 -3.10 11.92 8.97
C LYS A 64 -2.42 10.56 9.20
N LEU A 65 -3.17 9.48 9.05
CA LEU A 65 -2.64 8.12 9.11
C LEU A 65 -2.11 7.71 7.75
N LEU A 66 -0.86 7.25 7.72
CA LEU A 66 -0.21 6.68 6.56
C LEU A 66 0.03 5.19 6.78
N VAL A 67 -0.63 4.37 5.98
CA VAL A 67 -0.52 2.92 6.02
C VAL A 67 0.36 2.45 4.88
N LEU A 68 1.50 1.85 5.20
CA LEU A 68 2.50 1.45 4.23
C LEU A 68 2.50 -0.07 4.04
N ASP A 69 2.45 -0.52 2.79
CA ASP A 69 2.83 -1.90 2.46
C ASP A 69 4.34 -2.12 2.64
N LEU A 70 4.71 -3.37 2.86
CA LEU A 70 6.11 -3.75 3.07
C LEU A 70 6.79 -4.18 1.77
N ASN A 71 6.20 -5.14 1.05
CA ASN A 71 6.88 -5.79 -0.06
C ASN A 71 6.50 -5.17 -1.41
N GLY A 72 7.49 -4.59 -2.08
CA GLY A 72 7.32 -3.85 -3.33
C GLY A 72 7.27 -2.34 -3.10
N LEU A 73 6.95 -1.90 -1.87
CA LEU A 73 6.98 -0.50 -1.48
C LEU A 73 8.27 -0.11 -0.74
N LEU A 74 8.62 -0.78 0.36
CA LEU A 74 9.81 -0.46 1.18
C LEU A 74 11.02 -1.30 0.79
N ALA A 75 10.77 -2.56 0.43
CA ALA A 75 11.80 -3.47 -0.06
C ALA A 75 11.19 -4.50 -1.01
N ASP A 76 12.00 -5.04 -1.90
CA ASP A 76 11.62 -6.23 -2.66
C ASP A 76 12.15 -7.48 -1.95
N ILE A 77 11.25 -8.42 -1.61
CA ILE A 77 11.57 -9.60 -0.81
C ILE A 77 11.26 -10.86 -1.61
N VAL A 78 12.32 -11.55 -2.00
CA VAL A 78 12.27 -12.70 -2.90
C VAL A 78 12.80 -13.96 -2.23
N TYR A 79 12.20 -15.11 -2.55
CA TYR A 79 12.61 -16.40 -2.00
C TYR A 79 13.86 -16.96 -2.70
N ASN A 80 13.99 -16.72 -4.01
CA ASN A 80 15.10 -17.22 -4.81
C ASN A 80 15.56 -16.08 -5.72
N PRO A 81 16.51 -15.24 -5.28
CA PRO A 81 17.03 -14.17 -6.12
C PRO A 81 17.77 -14.76 -7.32
N SER A 82 17.80 -14.02 -8.44
CA SER A 82 18.70 -14.34 -9.55
C SER A 82 20.15 -14.36 -9.06
N ILE A 83 20.97 -15.26 -9.61
CA ILE A 83 22.37 -15.47 -9.20
C ILE A 83 23.18 -14.16 -9.26
N ASP A 84 22.84 -13.27 -10.19
CA ASP A 84 23.57 -12.02 -10.45
C ASP A 84 23.19 -10.85 -9.52
N CYS A 85 22.23 -11.05 -8.60
CA CYS A 85 21.74 -10.01 -7.71
C CYS A 85 22.19 -10.26 -6.27
N THR A 86 23.18 -9.52 -5.79
CA THR A 86 23.56 -9.51 -4.36
C THR A 86 22.51 -8.77 -3.54
N PRO A 87 21.82 -9.42 -2.57
CA PRO A 87 20.82 -8.76 -1.74
C PRO A 87 21.47 -7.86 -0.67
N ASP A 88 20.71 -6.87 -0.17
CA ASP A 88 21.15 -6.08 0.98
C ASP A 88 21.17 -6.92 2.27
N ALA A 89 20.26 -7.90 2.40
CA ALA A 89 20.23 -8.84 3.50
C ALA A 89 19.52 -10.16 3.17
N LEU A 90 19.82 -11.18 3.97
CA LEU A 90 19.04 -12.42 4.04
C LEU A 90 18.24 -12.43 5.34
N VAL A 91 16.92 -12.27 5.24
CA VAL A 91 16.02 -12.20 6.40
C VAL A 91 14.98 -13.30 6.28
N ALA A 92 14.90 -14.17 7.29
CA ALA A 92 14.00 -15.33 7.31
C ALA A 92 14.14 -16.24 6.06
N GLY A 93 15.37 -16.44 5.58
CA GLY A 93 15.64 -17.24 4.37
C GLY A 93 15.18 -16.59 3.07
N ARG A 94 14.93 -15.28 3.06
CA ARG A 94 14.52 -14.51 1.89
C ARG A 94 15.54 -13.41 1.62
N ALA A 95 15.86 -13.22 0.36
CA ALA A 95 16.68 -12.12 -0.11
C ALA A 95 15.86 -10.81 -0.07
N VAL A 96 16.44 -9.78 0.54
CA VAL A 96 15.83 -8.47 0.70
C VAL A 96 16.64 -7.45 -0.08
N PHE A 97 15.99 -6.75 -0.99
CA PHE A 97 16.52 -5.62 -1.74
C PHE A 97 15.80 -4.37 -1.24
N LYS A 98 16.45 -3.61 -0.36
CA LYS A 98 15.90 -2.38 0.22
C LYS A 98 15.72 -1.35 -0.88
N ARG A 99 14.54 -0.71 -0.93
CA ARG A 99 14.28 0.32 -1.95
C ARG A 99 15.26 1.48 -1.77
N PRO A 100 15.82 2.03 -2.86
CA PRO A 100 16.62 3.25 -2.77
C PRO A 100 15.88 4.36 -2.04
N TYR A 101 16.58 5.11 -1.19
CA TYR A 101 16.01 6.18 -0.35
C TYR A 101 14.92 5.74 0.64
N CYS A 102 14.80 4.44 0.93
CA CYS A 102 13.78 3.93 1.86
C CYS A 102 13.93 4.51 3.28
N ASP A 103 15.15 4.73 3.76
CA ASP A 103 15.38 5.32 5.08
C ASP A 103 14.88 6.77 5.17
N ASP A 104 15.26 7.59 4.18
CA ASP A 104 14.81 8.99 4.10
C ASP A 104 13.30 9.07 3.93
N PHE A 105 12.70 8.18 3.13
CA PHE A 105 11.26 8.06 2.97
C PHE A 105 10.56 7.75 4.30
N LEU A 106 11.02 6.73 5.02
CA LEU A 106 10.42 6.35 6.31
C LEU A 106 10.58 7.46 7.35
N LYS A 107 11.74 8.12 7.39
CA LYS A 107 11.98 9.26 8.27
C LYS A 107 11.01 10.40 7.97
N PHE A 108 10.87 10.78 6.71
CA PHE A 108 9.90 11.78 6.26
C PHE A 108 8.47 11.41 6.66
N CYS A 109 8.08 10.15 6.45
CA CYS A 109 6.76 9.66 6.83
C CYS A 109 6.50 9.82 8.33
N CYS A 110 7.40 9.34 9.19
CA CYS A 110 7.25 9.41 10.64
C CYS A 110 7.31 10.86 11.20
N GLU A 111 7.97 11.78 10.50
CA GLU A 111 7.99 13.20 10.90
C GLU A 111 6.64 13.88 10.65
N ARG A 112 5.96 13.54 9.55
CA ARG A 112 4.77 14.26 9.05
C ARG A 112 3.45 13.56 9.33
N PHE A 113 3.45 12.24 9.48
CA PHE A 113 2.26 11.40 9.59
C PHE A 113 2.34 10.49 10.81
N GLU A 114 1.19 9.99 11.23
CA GLU A 114 1.16 8.76 12.02
C GLU A 114 1.32 7.58 11.06
N VAL A 115 2.20 6.63 11.37
CA VAL A 115 2.59 5.58 10.42
C VAL A 115 2.20 4.21 10.96
N GLY A 116 1.56 3.42 10.11
CA GLY A 116 1.29 2.00 10.35
C GLY A 116 1.84 1.14 9.22
N ILE A 117 2.28 -0.07 9.56
CA ILE A 117 2.65 -1.08 8.56
C ILE A 117 1.48 -2.04 8.39
N TRP A 118 1.15 -2.34 7.15
CA TRP A 118 0.23 -3.44 6.85
C TRP A 118 0.83 -4.31 5.76
N SER A 119 1.18 -5.56 6.08
CA SER A 119 1.76 -6.51 5.13
C SER A 119 0.84 -7.70 4.91
N SER A 120 0.76 -8.23 3.68
CA SER A 120 0.07 -9.49 3.39
C SER A 120 0.93 -10.74 3.70
N ARG A 121 2.00 -10.60 4.48
CA ARG A 121 2.91 -11.69 4.89
C ARG A 121 2.55 -12.17 6.29
N ASN A 122 2.98 -13.39 6.64
CA ASN A 122 2.83 -13.91 7.99
C ASN A 122 3.59 -13.06 9.04
N ARG A 123 2.95 -12.84 10.19
CA ARG A 123 3.47 -12.16 11.40
C ARG A 123 4.98 -12.29 11.62
N LYS A 124 5.49 -13.52 11.77
CA LYS A 124 6.91 -13.78 12.11
C LYS A 124 7.88 -13.21 11.07
N ASN A 125 7.47 -13.19 9.80
CA ASN A 125 8.28 -12.61 8.74
C ASN A 125 8.20 -11.08 8.77
N VAL A 126 7.01 -10.52 8.99
CA VAL A 126 6.80 -9.07 9.05
C VAL A 126 7.68 -8.45 10.14
N GLU A 127 7.68 -9.01 11.35
CA GLU A 127 8.50 -8.53 12.47
C GLU A 127 9.98 -8.46 12.09
N ARG A 128 10.53 -9.55 11.54
CA ARG A 128 11.94 -9.61 11.11
C ARG A 128 12.27 -8.60 10.01
N PHE A 129 11.36 -8.36 9.08
CA PHE A 129 11.58 -7.36 8.03
C PHE A 129 11.51 -5.94 8.58
N ILE A 130 10.61 -5.66 9.52
CA ILE A 130 10.54 -4.35 10.17
C ILE A 130 11.80 -4.08 11.01
N ASP A 131 12.30 -5.08 11.72
CA ASP A 131 13.57 -4.97 12.45
C ASP A 131 14.72 -4.58 11.51
N PHE A 132 14.82 -5.23 10.35
CA PHE A 132 15.84 -4.91 9.35
C PHE A 132 15.63 -3.53 8.69
N LEU A 133 14.40 -3.19 8.31
CA LEU A 133 14.13 -1.98 7.52
C LEU A 133 14.13 -0.71 8.37
N MET A 134 13.65 -0.79 9.61
CA MET A 134 13.36 0.37 10.45
C MET A 134 14.24 0.46 11.70
N GLY A 135 14.82 -0.65 12.17
CA GLY A 135 15.57 -0.67 13.43
C GLY A 135 14.78 -0.02 14.57
N ASP A 136 15.39 0.95 15.26
CA ASP A 136 14.75 1.67 16.37
C ASP A 136 13.55 2.55 15.94
N MET A 137 13.49 2.98 14.67
CA MET A 137 12.37 3.79 14.19
C MET A 137 11.04 3.03 14.23
N LYS A 138 11.05 1.69 14.34
CA LYS A 138 9.83 0.89 14.48
C LYS A 138 9.00 1.29 15.71
N GLN A 139 9.62 1.86 16.74
CA GLN A 139 8.89 2.35 17.93
C GLN A 139 7.98 3.54 17.64
N LYS A 140 8.14 4.21 16.49
CA LYS A 140 7.26 5.28 16.02
C LYS A 140 6.03 4.76 15.26
N LEU A 141 5.94 3.46 15.01
CA LEU A 141 4.78 2.88 14.34
C LEU A 141 3.60 2.78 15.32
N LEU A 142 2.42 3.20 14.89
CA LEU A 142 1.21 3.00 15.69
C LEU A 142 0.75 1.54 15.69
N PHE A 143 0.99 0.82 14.59
CA PHE A 143 0.67 -0.61 14.48
C PHE A 143 1.52 -1.29 13.42
N CYS A 144 1.59 -2.61 13.53
CA CYS A 144 2.19 -3.48 12.54
C CYS A 144 1.28 -4.69 12.28
N TRP A 145 0.47 -4.59 11.23
CA TRP A 145 -0.49 -5.60 10.82
C TRP A 145 0.11 -6.56 9.79
N ASP A 146 -0.19 -7.83 9.97
CA ASP A 146 0.21 -8.91 9.08
C ASP A 146 -0.98 -9.47 8.29
N SER A 147 -0.76 -10.58 7.58
CA SER A 147 -1.78 -11.26 6.77
C SER A 147 -3.07 -11.59 7.53
N SER A 148 -3.01 -11.79 8.85
CA SER A 148 -4.17 -12.05 9.71
C SER A 148 -5.23 -10.93 9.66
N TYR A 149 -4.81 -9.70 9.39
CA TYR A 149 -5.72 -8.55 9.28
C TYR A 149 -6.25 -8.35 7.86
N CYS A 150 -5.68 -9.00 6.84
CA CYS A 150 -6.19 -8.90 5.47
C CYS A 150 -7.58 -9.55 5.34
N THR A 151 -8.38 -9.05 4.41
CA THR A 151 -9.63 -9.73 3.99
C THR A 151 -9.28 -10.77 2.94
N THR A 152 -9.47 -12.05 3.26
CA THR A 152 -9.15 -13.17 2.37
C THR A 152 -10.29 -13.49 1.42
N THR A 153 -9.95 -13.99 0.22
CA THR A 153 -10.92 -14.57 -0.71
C THR A 153 -10.68 -16.06 -0.87
N GLN A 154 -11.57 -16.74 -1.61
CA GLN A 154 -11.38 -18.13 -2.03
C GLN A 154 -10.47 -18.25 -3.27
N PHE A 155 -10.03 -17.13 -3.83
CA PHE A 155 -9.24 -17.08 -5.06
C PHE A 155 -7.76 -16.83 -4.77
N ASN A 156 -6.93 -17.16 -5.76
CA ASN A 156 -5.52 -16.79 -5.78
C ASN A 156 -5.31 -15.58 -6.69
N THR A 157 -4.21 -14.86 -6.45
CA THR A 157 -3.76 -13.79 -7.33
C THR A 157 -3.52 -14.35 -8.73
N LEU A 158 -4.00 -13.65 -9.76
CA LEU A 158 -3.85 -14.06 -11.15
C LEU A 158 -2.38 -14.39 -11.46
N GLY A 159 -2.12 -15.53 -12.10
CA GLY A 159 -0.76 -15.99 -12.43
C GLY A 159 0.04 -16.59 -11.27
N HIS A 160 -0.53 -16.72 -10.07
CA HIS A 160 0.17 -17.25 -8.89
C HIS A 160 -0.68 -18.26 -8.09
N LYS A 161 -0.56 -19.55 -8.41
CA LYS A 161 -1.33 -20.66 -7.80
C LYS A 161 -1.30 -20.73 -6.26
N TYR A 162 -0.25 -20.23 -5.64
CA TYR A 162 -0.02 -20.33 -4.18
C TYR A 162 -0.04 -18.98 -3.47
N LYS A 163 -0.46 -17.90 -4.15
CA LYS A 163 -0.55 -16.57 -3.57
C LYS A 163 -2.04 -16.21 -3.40
N PRO A 164 -2.61 -16.33 -2.19
CA PRO A 164 -4.00 -15.96 -1.96
C PRO A 164 -4.29 -14.53 -2.41
N LEU A 165 -5.46 -14.33 -3.02
CA LEU A 165 -5.98 -13.00 -3.31
C LEU A 165 -6.57 -12.44 -2.02
N VAL A 166 -5.98 -11.35 -1.55
CA VAL A 166 -6.34 -10.68 -0.29
C VAL A 166 -6.45 -9.18 -0.49
N PHE A 167 -7.27 -8.56 0.36
CA PHE A 167 -7.51 -7.11 0.39
C PHE A 167 -7.09 -6.50 1.72
N LYS A 168 -6.77 -5.20 1.70
CA LYS A 168 -6.50 -4.37 2.86
C LYS A 168 -7.65 -3.38 3.00
N ASP A 169 -8.59 -3.73 3.85
CA ASP A 169 -9.83 -2.98 4.08
C ASP A 169 -9.62 -1.97 5.20
N LEU A 170 -9.45 -0.69 4.86
CA LEU A 170 -9.19 0.38 5.81
C LEU A 170 -10.31 0.54 6.84
N ARG A 171 -11.53 0.07 6.55
CA ARG A 171 -12.62 0.06 7.55
C ARG A 171 -12.26 -0.72 8.80
N LYS A 172 -11.39 -1.75 8.70
CA LYS A 172 -10.89 -2.46 9.89
C LYS A 172 -10.11 -1.55 10.85
N LEU A 173 -9.40 -0.55 10.33
CA LEU A 173 -8.70 0.45 11.15
C LEU A 173 -9.69 1.50 11.70
N TRP A 174 -10.62 1.95 10.86
CA TRP A 174 -11.59 2.98 11.21
C TRP A 174 -12.60 2.50 12.26
N GLU A 175 -13.00 1.23 12.16
CA GLU A 175 -13.93 0.56 13.07
C GLU A 175 -13.24 -0.08 14.29
N LYS A 176 -11.90 0.04 14.40
CA LYS A 176 -11.12 -0.50 15.52
C LYS A 176 -11.33 -2.01 15.71
N HIS A 177 -11.20 -2.79 14.64
CA HIS A 177 -11.28 -4.27 14.71
C HIS A 177 -10.18 -4.86 15.58
N ASP A 178 -9.05 -4.16 15.66
CA ASP A 178 -7.99 -4.43 16.62
C ASP A 178 -8.20 -3.56 17.86
N PRO A 179 -8.55 -4.16 19.02
CA PRO A 179 -8.82 -3.41 20.24
C PRO A 179 -7.57 -2.72 20.80
N ASP A 180 -6.36 -3.16 20.42
CA ASP A 180 -5.09 -2.62 20.91
C ASP A 180 -4.66 -1.34 20.19
N LEU A 181 -5.41 -0.89 19.17
CA LEU A 181 -5.11 0.36 18.47
C LEU A 181 -5.25 1.57 19.40
N PRO A 182 -4.30 2.52 19.37
CA PRO A 182 -4.22 3.63 20.32
C PRO A 182 -5.21 4.78 20.03
N TRP A 183 -6.30 4.51 19.30
CA TRP A 183 -7.33 5.51 18.97
C TRP A 183 -8.72 4.92 19.10
N GLU A 184 -9.73 5.78 19.17
CA GLU A 184 -11.13 5.37 19.21
C GLU A 184 -11.74 5.19 17.81
N LYS A 185 -12.80 4.39 17.72
CA LYS A 185 -13.55 4.22 16.47
C LYS A 185 -13.96 5.57 15.88
N GLY A 186 -13.77 5.73 14.57
CA GLY A 186 -14.07 6.97 13.86
C GLY A 186 -13.04 8.08 14.07
N TYR A 187 -11.98 7.86 14.86
CA TYR A 187 -10.80 8.72 14.85
C TYR A 187 -10.29 8.75 13.41
N TYR A 188 -9.65 7.69 12.90
CA TYR A 188 -9.29 7.63 11.49
C TYR A 188 -10.48 7.24 10.62
N ASN A 189 -10.55 7.82 9.42
CA ASN A 189 -11.58 7.60 8.41
C ASN A 189 -11.01 7.89 7.01
N GLU A 190 -11.87 7.87 6.00
CA GLU A 190 -11.52 8.10 4.60
C GLU A 190 -10.75 9.42 4.38
N SER A 191 -11.19 10.52 4.98
CA SER A 191 -10.62 11.86 4.77
C SER A 191 -9.20 12.07 5.33
N ASN A 192 -8.75 11.19 6.22
CA ASN A 192 -7.50 11.35 6.96
C ASN A 192 -6.64 10.08 7.03
N THR A 193 -6.93 9.08 6.20
CA THR A 193 -6.16 7.84 6.10
C THR A 193 -5.71 7.63 4.67
N LEU A 194 -4.43 7.28 4.48
CA LEU A 194 -3.89 6.96 3.18
C LEU A 194 -3.23 5.57 3.20
N LEU A 195 -3.68 4.67 2.33
CA LEU A 195 -3.02 3.39 2.05
C LEU A 195 -2.08 3.53 0.84
N ILE A 196 -0.81 3.14 1.04
CA ILE A 196 0.17 2.99 -0.03
C ILE A 196 0.50 1.50 -0.19
N ASP A 197 0.14 0.95 -1.35
CA ASP A 197 0.42 -0.45 -1.70
C ASP A 197 0.95 -0.54 -3.13
N ASP A 198 1.87 -1.46 -3.39
CA ASP A 198 2.42 -1.72 -4.72
C ASP A 198 1.45 -2.53 -5.61
N SER A 199 0.45 -3.14 -5.00
CA SER A 199 -0.51 -4.05 -5.61
C SER A 199 -1.90 -3.38 -5.62
N PRO A 200 -2.30 -2.76 -6.74
CA PRO A 200 -3.55 -1.97 -6.84
C PRO A 200 -4.77 -2.73 -6.33
N TYR A 201 -4.86 -4.02 -6.68
CA TYR A 201 -5.98 -4.87 -6.32
C TYR A 201 -6.19 -5.00 -4.82
N LYS A 202 -5.16 -4.85 -3.98
CA LYS A 202 -5.30 -5.02 -2.52
C LYS A 202 -6.16 -3.89 -1.92
N ALA A 203 -6.28 -2.75 -2.60
CA ALA A 203 -7.02 -1.61 -2.10
C ALA A 203 -8.47 -1.53 -2.60
N LEU A 204 -8.96 -2.51 -3.38
CA LEU A 204 -10.27 -2.47 -4.05
C LEU A 204 -11.50 -2.33 -3.13
N LEU A 205 -11.35 -2.58 -1.82
CA LEU A 205 -12.45 -2.43 -0.85
C LEU A 205 -12.57 -1.01 -0.28
N ASN A 206 -11.70 -0.08 -0.68
CA ASN A 206 -11.65 1.27 -0.14
C ASN A 206 -12.20 2.30 -1.17
N PRO A 207 -12.76 3.43 -0.73
CA PRO A 207 -13.25 4.48 -1.62
C PRO A 207 -12.12 5.11 -2.46
N VAL A 208 -12.44 5.55 -3.68
CA VAL A 208 -11.49 5.95 -4.74
C VAL A 208 -10.63 7.20 -4.44
N PRO A 209 -11.10 8.28 -3.78
CA PRO A 209 -10.26 9.47 -3.56
C PRO A 209 -9.11 9.26 -2.55
N ASP A 210 -9.09 8.16 -1.79
CA ASP A 210 -8.18 7.97 -0.64
C ASP A 210 -7.12 6.88 -0.86
N ILE A 211 -7.01 6.35 -2.09
CA ILE A 211 -6.03 5.34 -2.46
C ILE A 211 -5.03 5.92 -3.45
N TYR A 212 -3.81 6.23 -2.99
CA TYR A 212 -2.69 6.41 -3.92
C TYR A 212 -2.08 5.05 -4.23
N ILE A 213 -2.47 4.52 -5.39
CA ILE A 213 -1.82 3.38 -6.01
C ILE A 213 -0.46 3.88 -6.54
N TYR A 214 0.63 3.56 -5.85
CA TYR A 214 1.98 3.87 -6.35
C TYR A 214 2.40 2.84 -7.40
N ILE A 215 1.95 3.02 -8.65
CA ILE A 215 2.57 2.36 -9.80
C ILE A 215 3.69 3.28 -10.31
N PHE A 216 4.94 3.01 -9.90
CA PHE A 216 6.07 3.56 -10.65
C PHE A 216 6.24 2.73 -11.93
N PHE A 217 5.63 3.19 -13.03
CA PHE A 217 6.23 2.96 -14.34
C PHE A 217 7.54 3.76 -14.36
N SER A 218 8.62 3.14 -14.78
CA SER A 218 9.90 3.81 -14.93
C SER A 218 9.74 4.91 -15.99
N ILE A 219 9.47 6.15 -15.58
CA ILE A 219 9.60 7.33 -16.47
C ILE A 219 11.03 7.83 -16.33
N PHE A 220 11.97 7.00 -16.77
CA PHE A 220 13.32 7.42 -17.16
C PHE A 220 13.79 6.47 -18.27
N TYR A 221 13.24 6.69 -19.46
CA TYR A 221 13.91 6.45 -20.73
C TYR A 221 13.71 7.67 -21.61
#